data_AF-A0A164V566-F1
#
_entry.id   AF-A0A164V566-F1
#
_cell.length_a   1.000
_cell.length_b   1.000
_cell.length_c   1.000
_cell.angle_alpha   90.00
_cell.angle_beta   90.00
_cell.angle_gamma   90.00
#
_symmetry.space_group_name_H-M   'P 1'
#
loop_
_entity.id
_entity.type
_entity.pdbx_description
1 polymer ?
#
loop_
_entity_poly.entity_id
_entity_poly.type
_entity_poly.pdbx_seq_one_letter_code
_entity_poly.pdbx_strand_id
1 'polypeptide(L)'
;MSTKLTSPITIATCLARSPKTLQQCPAAAEEGSKWCARHEEHEGKQLKIYKKISSDYHDFDDSILCNDVKKILGCTDMNVLKAWHAGAKAKWKLGHRTLRAREQHHVSFYGGGDQGHQQYMSILSTELRALEMEMEACDRRLYTLLLASENLSWIKEDAKNHELACDEPETAGILLCPPSPKKSKDKSKPSEDSDEGKPSSPTSESLGDFDPEADKRLHHINQLVSYVTPSSQNPPSLTHRINSNIFRTLISRSPSLFVRARSKDYPDIQTFLQEGDLSLSELNKLSRKLIKGTDPSIGPEMIRNAIADCYRDDKDETDRIKLCGDWLWSKPNPNAMGIEAWRYFHSHNGCANCCLAVTRTFEEWITFRRYTVIGPLFPRWIHANEHMSEKILRVFGVICAANDVGKKSIERMQLKNGATKSLYVEKQTRNWVLLKLSLRDTNAKIILDGLSSNESFTILARNRFTGVIVRKPSEHGATWISRVRASKTRTWGNQLIFLEDNLDALSSRSPECRFKKQFHDVFEVIVFDQVHGPFLEFMDRIAKVVWSSVGYLSVEDALTKESATLHLLHLI
;
A
#
# COMPACT_ATOMS: atom_id res chain seq x y z
N MET A 1 -18.40 28.94 73.57
CA MET A 1 -17.64 27.67 73.51
C MET A 1 -18.63 26.54 73.31
N SER A 2 -18.68 25.96 72.10
CA SER A 2 -19.56 24.83 71.79
C SER A 2 -18.74 23.83 70.96
N THR A 3 -18.10 22.89 71.64
CA THR A 3 -17.34 21.78 71.06
C THR A 3 -18.33 20.74 70.53
N LYS A 4 -18.61 20.77 69.22
CA LYS A 4 -19.24 19.64 68.52
C LYS A 4 -18.23 18.50 68.45
N LEU A 5 -18.38 17.49 69.30
CA LEU A 5 -17.81 16.17 69.05
C LEU A 5 -18.53 15.57 67.84
N THR A 6 -17.89 15.62 66.67
CA THR A 6 -18.27 14.79 65.54
C THR A 6 -17.81 13.36 65.84
N SER A 7 -18.77 12.45 66.05
CA SER A 7 -18.52 11.01 66.13
C SER A 7 -17.68 10.57 64.92
N PRO A 8 -16.62 9.77 65.10
CA PRO A 8 -15.80 9.31 63.99
C PRO A 8 -16.68 8.49 63.04
N ILE A 9 -16.70 8.89 61.77
CA ILE A 9 -17.33 8.12 60.70
C ILE A 9 -16.51 6.84 60.58
N THR A 10 -17.01 5.74 61.15
CA THR A 10 -16.42 4.41 61.00
C THR A 10 -16.71 3.91 59.59
N ILE A 11 -15.76 4.13 58.69
CA ILE A 11 -15.78 3.56 57.35
C ILE A 11 -15.50 2.05 57.50
N ALA A 12 -16.47 1.20 57.19
CA ALA A 12 -16.34 -0.24 57.38
C ALA A 12 -15.43 -0.92 56.34
N THR A 13 -15.20 -0.29 55.17
CA THR A 13 -14.47 -0.88 54.05
C THR A 13 -13.42 0.07 53.47
N CYS A 14 -12.27 -0.49 53.09
CA CYS A 14 -11.17 0.25 52.49
C CYS A 14 -11.61 0.95 51.20
N LEU A 15 -11.39 2.26 51.09
CA LEU A 15 -11.79 3.06 49.92
C LEU A 15 -10.84 2.92 48.71
N ALA A 16 -9.72 2.22 48.86
CA ALA A 16 -8.75 2.06 47.80
C ALA A 16 -9.33 1.24 46.63
N ARG A 17 -9.00 1.61 45.41
CA ARG A 17 -9.41 0.95 44.17
C ARG A 17 -8.20 0.38 43.45
N SER A 18 -8.39 -0.73 42.77
CA SER A 18 -7.42 -1.25 41.81
C SER A 18 -7.31 -0.29 40.62
N PRO A 19 -6.11 0.19 40.24
CA PRO A 19 -5.97 1.07 39.07
C PRO A 19 -6.32 0.38 37.76
N LYS A 20 -6.33 -0.96 37.71
CA LYS A 20 -6.68 -1.73 36.50
C LYS A 20 -8.18 -2.05 36.40
N THR A 21 -8.78 -2.51 37.48
CA THR A 21 -10.18 -3.00 37.46
C THR A 21 -11.16 -1.97 38.01
N LEU A 22 -10.67 -0.90 38.63
CA LEU A 22 -11.43 0.11 39.38
C LEU A 22 -12.27 -0.48 40.54
N GLN A 23 -12.09 -1.76 40.84
CA GLN A 23 -12.78 -2.43 41.93
C GLN A 23 -12.19 -1.98 43.26
N GLN A 24 -13.09 -1.72 44.21
CA GLN A 24 -12.75 -1.34 45.57
C GLN A 24 -12.17 -2.54 46.33
N CYS A 25 -11.23 -2.26 47.23
CA CYS A 25 -10.64 -3.27 48.10
C CYS A 25 -11.71 -3.88 49.03
N PRO A 26 -11.83 -5.22 49.11
CA PRO A 26 -12.81 -5.86 49.98
C PRO A 26 -12.43 -5.86 51.47
N ALA A 27 -11.21 -5.46 51.82
CA ALA A 27 -10.74 -5.45 53.20
C ALA A 27 -11.38 -4.32 54.02
N ALA A 28 -11.49 -4.50 55.33
CA ALA A 28 -11.93 -3.46 56.25
C ALA A 28 -10.89 -2.33 56.34
N ALA A 29 -11.34 -1.09 56.55
CA ALA A 29 -10.43 0.02 56.84
C ALA A 29 -9.91 -0.08 58.28
N GLU A 30 -8.71 0.44 58.54
CA GLU A 30 -8.19 0.55 59.90
C GLU A 30 -8.92 1.63 60.70
N GLU A 31 -8.92 1.50 62.03
CA GLU A 31 -9.54 2.49 62.91
C GLU A 31 -8.88 3.86 62.72
N GLY A 32 -9.68 4.86 62.31
CA GLY A 32 -9.20 6.20 62.01
C GLY A 32 -8.61 6.41 60.60
N SER A 33 -8.51 5.36 59.78
CA SER A 33 -8.09 5.46 58.37
C SER A 33 -9.25 5.27 57.40
N LYS A 34 -9.07 5.74 56.16
CA LYS A 34 -9.93 5.45 55.00
C LYS A 34 -9.56 4.14 54.30
N TRP A 35 -8.42 3.55 54.65
CA TRP A 35 -7.81 2.43 53.96
C TRP A 35 -7.44 1.31 54.94
N CYS A 36 -7.22 0.10 54.41
CA CYS A 36 -6.64 -0.99 55.20
C CYS A 36 -5.12 -0.80 55.35
N ALA A 37 -4.48 -1.46 56.32
CA ALA A 37 -3.04 -1.37 56.62
C ALA A 37 -2.14 -1.35 55.36
N ARG A 38 -2.40 -2.30 54.46
CA ARG A 38 -1.65 -2.47 53.20
C ARG A 38 -1.80 -1.26 52.28
N HIS A 39 -3.01 -0.72 52.17
CA HIS A 39 -3.29 0.42 51.30
C HIS A 39 -2.89 1.75 51.91
N GLU A 40 -2.88 1.88 53.25
CA GLU A 40 -2.27 3.03 53.95
C GLU A 40 -0.77 3.12 53.64
N GLU A 41 -0.03 2.02 53.80
CA GLU A 41 1.40 1.97 53.48
C GLU A 41 1.65 2.25 51.98
N HIS A 42 0.82 1.68 51.11
CA HIS A 42 0.93 1.86 49.67
C HIS A 42 0.63 3.30 49.23
N GLU A 43 -0.38 3.94 49.83
CA GLU A 43 -0.70 5.35 49.60
C GLU A 43 0.51 6.21 49.92
N GLY A 44 1.10 6.04 51.12
CA GLY A 44 2.25 6.81 51.55
C GLY A 44 3.48 6.62 50.63
N LYS A 45 3.69 5.41 50.12
CA LYS A 45 4.75 5.12 49.13
C LYS A 45 4.48 5.81 47.79
N GLN A 46 3.29 5.65 47.22
CA GLN A 46 2.93 6.29 45.95
C GLN A 46 2.93 7.82 46.06
N LEU A 47 2.48 8.36 47.19
CA LEU A 47 2.49 9.79 47.51
C LEU A 47 3.91 10.37 47.44
N LYS A 48 4.87 9.70 48.09
CA LYS A 48 6.29 10.10 48.04
C LYS A 48 6.84 10.01 46.62
N ILE A 49 6.51 8.94 45.88
CA ILE A 49 6.98 8.73 44.51
C ILE A 49 6.45 9.83 43.58
N TYR A 50 5.14 10.07 43.53
CA TYR A 50 4.59 11.05 42.59
C TYR A 50 5.01 12.48 42.98
N LYS A 51 5.15 12.81 44.27
CA LYS A 51 5.64 14.13 44.71
C LYS A 51 7.08 14.36 44.25
N LYS A 52 7.95 13.35 44.41
CA LYS A 52 9.33 13.41 43.93
C LYS A 52 9.37 13.62 42.42
N ILE A 53 8.68 12.79 41.64
CA ILE A 53 8.68 12.89 40.16
C ILE A 53 8.06 14.23 39.71
N SER A 54 7.03 14.72 40.40
CA SER A 54 6.47 16.05 40.13
C SER A 54 7.49 17.18 40.39
N SER A 55 8.26 17.09 41.49
CA SER A 55 9.37 18.01 41.77
C SER A 55 10.41 17.95 40.67
N ASP A 56 10.88 16.75 40.32
CA ASP A 56 11.88 16.54 39.26
C ASP A 56 11.43 17.14 37.91
N TYR A 57 10.13 17.11 37.61
CA TYR A 57 9.56 17.75 36.41
C TYR A 57 9.53 19.29 36.49
N HIS A 58 9.18 19.85 37.65
CA HIS A 58 9.13 21.30 37.87
C HIS A 58 10.52 21.93 38.01
N ASP A 59 11.47 21.18 38.57
CA ASP A 59 12.86 21.59 38.77
C ASP A 59 13.71 21.37 37.50
N PHE A 60 13.10 20.90 36.41
CA PHE A 60 13.79 20.74 35.12
C PHE A 60 14.27 22.10 34.60
N ASP A 61 15.53 22.17 34.15
CA ASP A 61 16.11 23.37 33.59
C ASP A 61 15.51 23.70 32.20
N ASP A 62 14.56 24.62 32.16
CA ASP A 62 13.91 25.04 30.91
C ASP A 62 14.80 25.91 30.00
N SER A 63 15.98 26.32 30.46
CA SER A 63 16.89 27.14 29.64
C SER A 63 17.49 26.36 28.45
N ILE A 64 17.49 25.03 28.52
CA ILE A 64 17.97 24.16 27.44
C ILE A 64 16.90 23.87 26.37
N LEU A 65 15.68 24.37 26.55
CA LEU A 65 14.56 24.21 25.62
C LEU A 65 14.45 25.38 24.65
N CYS A 66 13.76 25.18 23.53
CA CYS A 66 13.40 26.23 22.60
C CYS A 66 11.88 26.24 22.35
N ASN A 67 11.17 27.02 23.16
CA ASN A 67 9.70 27.13 23.05
C ASN A 67 9.21 27.89 21.79
N ASP A 68 10.12 28.44 20.98
CA ASP A 68 9.79 29.12 19.72
C ASP A 68 10.04 28.23 18.50
N VAL A 69 8.96 27.65 17.97
CA VAL A 69 8.98 26.81 16.75
C VAL A 69 9.57 27.56 15.54
N LYS A 70 9.37 28.88 15.42
CA LYS A 70 9.94 29.64 14.30
C LYS A 70 11.46 29.72 14.42
N LYS A 71 11.98 29.94 15.63
CA LYS A 71 13.41 29.92 15.92
C LYS A 71 14.02 28.56 15.60
N ILE A 72 13.34 27.45 15.94
CA ILE A 72 13.77 26.09 15.59
C ILE A 72 13.87 25.93 14.08
N LEU A 73 12.79 26.26 13.36
CA LEU A 73 12.75 26.09 11.90
C LEU A 73 13.74 26.99 11.16
N GLY A 74 14.13 28.13 11.74
CA GLY A 74 15.17 29.03 11.22
C GLY A 74 16.61 28.61 11.57
N CYS A 75 16.80 27.73 12.56
CA CYS A 75 18.14 27.35 13.02
C CYS A 75 18.94 26.61 11.95
N THR A 76 20.21 26.96 11.76
CA THR A 76 21.12 26.31 10.80
C THR A 76 22.11 25.35 11.46
N ASP A 77 22.23 25.39 12.79
CA ASP A 77 23.15 24.56 13.55
C ASP A 77 22.47 23.25 13.98
N MET A 78 22.97 22.14 13.46
CA MET A 78 22.46 20.80 13.77
C MET A 78 22.72 20.38 15.22
N ASN A 79 23.80 20.83 15.85
CA ASN A 79 24.12 20.48 17.24
C ASN A 79 23.16 21.18 18.20
N VAL A 80 22.84 22.44 17.93
CA VAL A 80 21.83 23.19 18.69
C VAL A 80 20.46 22.53 18.59
N LEU A 81 20.04 22.13 17.38
CA LEU A 81 18.78 21.41 17.17
C LEU A 81 18.74 20.06 17.90
N LYS A 82 19.85 19.30 17.89
CA LYS A 82 19.97 18.04 18.65
C LYS A 82 19.87 18.27 20.15
N ALA A 83 20.48 19.35 20.67
CA ALA A 83 20.43 19.72 22.07
C ALA A 83 19.01 20.09 22.50
N TRP A 84 18.32 20.96 21.75
CA TRP A 84 16.91 21.30 22.01
C TRP A 84 16.00 20.07 21.98
N HIS A 85 16.12 19.22 20.95
CA HIS A 85 15.35 17.98 20.88
C HIS A 85 15.64 17.06 22.09
N ALA A 86 16.90 16.90 22.49
CA ALA A 86 17.28 16.07 23.64
C ALA A 86 16.70 16.63 24.96
N GLY A 87 16.76 17.95 25.16
CA GLY A 87 16.15 18.64 26.30
C GLY A 87 14.64 18.44 26.34
N ALA A 88 13.94 18.72 25.24
CA ALA A 88 12.50 18.54 25.14
C ALA A 88 12.08 17.09 25.40
N LYS A 89 12.81 16.11 24.86
CA LYS A 89 12.58 14.68 25.10
C LYS A 89 12.80 14.29 26.57
N ALA A 90 13.81 14.83 27.23
CA ALA A 90 14.07 14.57 28.64
C ALA A 90 12.93 15.09 29.53
N LYS A 91 12.49 16.35 29.32
CA LYS A 91 11.35 16.93 30.03
C LYS A 91 10.05 16.19 29.74
N TRP A 92 9.80 15.82 28.48
CA TRP A 92 8.63 15.05 28.07
C TRP A 92 8.55 13.69 28.78
N LYS A 93 9.69 12.97 28.89
CA LYS A 93 9.76 11.70 29.63
C LYS A 93 9.43 11.89 31.12
N LEU A 94 9.92 12.94 31.75
CA LEU A 94 9.58 13.27 33.14
C LEU A 94 8.09 13.59 33.28
N GLY A 95 7.55 14.43 32.39
CA GLY A 95 6.13 14.82 32.44
C GLY A 95 5.18 13.63 32.26
N HIS A 96 5.48 12.68 31.37
CA HIS A 96 4.69 11.44 31.25
C HIS A 96 4.77 10.56 32.50
N ARG A 97 5.94 10.48 33.16
CA ARG A 97 6.07 9.78 34.45
C ARG A 97 5.26 10.47 35.54
N THR A 98 5.29 11.81 35.60
CA THR A 98 4.49 12.62 36.52
C THR A 98 3.00 12.37 36.32
N LEU A 99 2.54 12.40 35.07
CA LEU A 99 1.16 12.16 34.68
C LEU A 99 0.71 10.77 35.14
N ARG A 100 1.44 9.72 34.78
CA ARG A 100 1.12 8.33 35.14
C ARG A 100 1.14 8.10 36.66
N ALA A 101 2.15 8.60 37.37
CA ALA A 101 2.27 8.42 38.81
C ALA A 101 1.15 9.13 39.58
N ARG A 102 0.77 10.35 39.15
CA ARG A 102 -0.34 11.10 39.73
C ARG A 102 -1.69 10.45 39.45
N GLU A 103 -1.93 10.04 38.20
CA GLU A 103 -3.17 9.35 37.81
C GLU A 103 -3.33 8.06 38.62
N GLN A 104 -2.29 7.22 38.67
CA GLN A 104 -2.31 5.97 39.43
C GLN A 104 -2.64 6.21 40.91
N HIS A 105 -2.00 7.18 41.55
CA HIS A 105 -2.27 7.52 42.95
C HIS A 105 -3.71 8.02 43.15
N HIS A 106 -4.17 8.98 42.35
CA HIS A 106 -5.49 9.59 42.56
C HIS A 106 -6.64 8.66 42.16
N VAL A 107 -6.49 7.83 41.14
CA VAL A 107 -7.46 6.79 40.79
C VAL A 107 -7.53 5.73 41.90
N SER A 108 -6.39 5.33 42.44
CA SER A 108 -6.33 4.26 43.46
C SER A 108 -6.86 4.72 44.82
N PHE A 109 -6.65 5.98 45.23
CA PHE A 109 -6.95 6.40 46.61
C PHE A 109 -8.01 7.50 46.73
N TYR A 110 -8.26 8.26 45.66
CA TYR A 110 -9.10 9.46 45.69
C TYR A 110 -10.16 9.47 44.58
N GLY A 111 -10.49 8.31 44.01
CA GLY A 111 -11.56 8.18 43.01
C GLY A 111 -11.35 8.98 41.73
N GLY A 112 -10.10 9.28 41.38
CA GLY A 112 -9.73 10.11 40.22
C GLY A 112 -9.37 11.56 40.56
N GLY A 113 -9.39 11.94 41.85
CA GLY A 113 -8.98 13.26 42.32
C GLY A 113 -10.09 14.30 42.26
N ASP A 114 -9.78 15.50 42.78
CA ASP A 114 -10.67 16.66 42.77
C ASP A 114 -10.54 17.49 41.48
N GLN A 115 -11.27 18.61 41.40
CA GLN A 115 -11.20 19.52 40.26
C GLN A 115 -9.77 20.10 40.06
N GLY A 116 -9.02 20.35 41.14
CA GLY A 116 -7.66 20.84 41.07
C GLY A 116 -6.71 19.82 40.44
N HIS A 117 -6.84 18.54 40.81
CA HIS A 117 -6.12 17.44 40.17
C HIS A 117 -6.43 17.36 38.68
N GLN A 118 -7.72 17.38 38.30
CA GLN A 118 -8.12 17.32 36.89
C GLN A 118 -7.57 18.51 36.08
N GLN A 119 -7.61 19.72 36.64
CA GLN A 119 -7.04 20.91 36.00
C GLN A 119 -5.52 20.77 35.82
N TYR A 120 -4.80 20.30 36.84
CA TYR A 120 -3.37 20.04 36.74
C TYR A 120 -3.05 19.02 35.63
N MET A 121 -3.77 17.90 35.58
CA MET A 121 -3.57 16.86 34.57
C MET A 121 -3.83 17.39 33.15
N SER A 122 -4.80 18.30 33.00
CA SER A 122 -5.08 18.99 31.73
C SER A 122 -3.95 19.94 31.32
N ILE A 123 -3.42 20.74 32.26
CA ILE A 123 -2.28 21.64 32.02
C ILE A 123 -1.05 20.82 31.62
N LEU A 124 -0.69 19.80 32.40
CA LEU A 124 0.45 18.93 32.11
C LEU A 124 0.31 18.25 30.75
N SER A 125 -0.89 17.77 30.40
CA SER A 125 -1.14 17.20 29.07
C SER A 125 -0.94 18.22 27.94
N THR A 126 -1.25 19.49 28.18
CA THR A 126 -1.05 20.57 27.21
C THR A 126 0.44 20.89 27.03
N GLU A 127 1.20 20.94 28.14
CA GLU A 127 2.65 21.12 28.12
C GLU A 127 3.36 19.97 27.39
N LEU A 128 2.95 18.71 27.66
CA LEU A 128 3.48 17.53 26.97
C LEU A 128 3.28 17.61 25.45
N ARG A 129 2.10 18.07 24.98
CA ARG A 129 1.86 18.32 23.55
C ARG A 129 2.74 19.43 22.99
N ALA A 130 3.03 20.47 23.77
CA ALA A 130 3.94 21.54 23.34
C ALA A 130 5.37 21.01 23.12
N LEU A 131 5.86 20.16 24.04
CA LEU A 131 7.16 19.48 23.91
C LEU A 131 7.19 18.54 22.70
N GLU A 132 6.09 17.85 22.38
CA GLU A 132 5.98 17.04 21.16
C GLU A 132 6.10 17.89 19.90
N MET A 133 5.41 19.03 19.83
CA MET A 133 5.52 19.95 18.70
C MET A 133 6.95 20.51 18.53
N GLU A 134 7.63 20.77 19.64
CA GLU A 134 9.04 21.21 19.65
C GLU A 134 9.97 20.12 19.08
N MET A 135 9.85 18.88 19.56
CA MET A 135 10.63 17.75 19.06
C MET A 135 10.38 17.54 17.56
N GLU A 136 9.12 17.57 17.11
CA GLU A 136 8.79 17.45 15.69
C GLU A 136 9.37 18.58 14.83
N ALA A 137 9.38 19.81 15.33
CA ALA A 137 9.98 20.95 14.64
C ALA A 137 11.50 20.76 14.50
N CYS A 138 12.16 20.28 15.56
CA CYS A 138 13.58 19.95 15.52
C CYS A 138 13.87 18.85 14.49
N ASP A 139 13.11 17.76 14.50
CA ASP A 139 13.25 16.65 13.54
C ASP A 139 13.04 17.11 12.10
N ARG A 140 12.00 17.91 11.82
CA ARG A 140 11.74 18.46 10.47
C ARG A 140 12.89 19.35 9.98
N ARG A 141 13.46 20.16 10.88
CA ARG A 141 14.57 21.04 10.52
C ARG A 141 15.87 20.26 10.33
N LEU A 142 16.21 19.35 11.26
CA LEU A 142 17.35 18.45 11.16
C LEU A 142 17.29 17.63 9.87
N TYR A 143 16.14 17.07 9.55
CA TYR A 143 15.90 16.38 8.29
C TYR A 143 16.22 17.26 7.08
N THR A 144 15.73 18.50 7.06
CA THR A 144 16.03 19.43 5.95
C THR A 144 17.52 19.77 5.84
N LEU A 145 18.21 19.96 6.96
CA LEU A 145 19.65 20.24 6.97
C LEU A 145 20.46 19.03 6.52
N LEU A 146 20.14 17.82 6.99
CA LEU A 146 20.78 16.57 6.57
C LEU A 146 20.63 16.34 5.07
N LEU A 147 19.42 16.53 4.53
CA LEU A 147 19.19 16.37 3.10
C LEU A 147 20.00 17.40 2.28
N ALA A 148 20.13 18.64 2.77
CA ALA A 148 20.93 19.65 2.08
C ALA A 148 22.43 19.35 2.15
N SER A 149 22.94 18.92 3.31
CA SER A 149 24.38 18.63 3.49
C SER A 149 24.85 17.42 2.70
N GLU A 150 23.97 16.44 2.48
CA GLU A 150 24.29 15.19 1.78
C GLU A 150 23.82 15.19 0.31
N ASN A 151 23.32 16.32 -0.20
CA ASN A 151 22.77 16.45 -1.56
C ASN A 151 21.63 15.45 -1.87
N LEU A 152 20.71 15.28 -0.93
CA LEU A 152 19.60 14.32 -0.98
C LEU A 152 18.23 14.99 -1.18
N SER A 153 18.19 16.11 -1.92
CA SER A 153 16.94 16.83 -2.19
C SER A 153 15.86 15.95 -2.85
N TRP A 154 16.29 14.94 -3.62
CA TRP A 154 15.44 13.97 -4.30
C TRP A 154 14.51 13.20 -3.36
N ILE A 155 14.85 13.00 -2.08
CA ILE A 155 13.98 12.29 -1.12
C ILE A 155 12.65 13.06 -0.91
N LYS A 156 12.69 14.40 -0.94
CA LYS A 156 11.48 15.23 -0.83
C LYS A 156 10.61 15.18 -2.09
N GLU A 157 11.23 15.00 -3.25
CA GLU A 157 10.54 14.88 -4.55
C GLU A 157 9.89 13.51 -4.69
N ASP A 158 10.58 12.45 -4.26
CA ASP A 158 10.08 11.08 -4.20
C ASP A 158 8.74 11.01 -3.44
N ALA A 159 8.67 11.63 -2.26
CA ALA A 159 7.45 11.65 -1.45
C ALA A 159 6.22 12.23 -2.19
N LYS A 160 6.42 13.11 -3.20
CA LYS A 160 5.34 13.73 -3.97
C LYS A 160 4.93 12.94 -5.22
N ASN A 161 5.82 12.09 -5.74
CA ASN A 161 5.66 11.48 -7.07
C ASN A 161 4.93 10.11 -7.05
N HIS A 162 4.58 9.59 -5.87
CA HIS A 162 4.15 8.20 -5.70
C HIS A 162 2.64 7.95 -5.55
N GLU A 163 1.80 8.96 -5.77
CA GLU A 163 0.33 8.79 -5.73
C GLU A 163 -0.22 8.28 -7.07
N LEU A 164 0.01 6.99 -7.34
CA LEU A 164 -0.81 6.26 -8.31
C LEU A 164 -2.03 5.71 -7.56
N ALA A 165 -3.14 6.45 -7.58
CA ALA A 165 -4.42 5.96 -7.11
C ALA A 165 -5.04 5.06 -8.17
N CYS A 166 -5.37 3.82 -7.80
CA CYS A 166 -6.15 2.92 -8.63
C CYS A 166 -7.61 3.00 -8.18
N ASP A 167 -8.49 3.56 -9.03
CA ASP A 167 -9.91 3.79 -8.74
C ASP A 167 -10.78 2.51 -8.74
N GLU A 168 -10.20 1.32 -8.94
CA GLU A 168 -11.00 0.10 -8.94
C GLU A 168 -11.43 -0.29 -7.51
N PRO A 169 -12.71 -0.67 -7.32
CA PRO A 169 -13.21 -1.11 -6.04
C PRO A 169 -12.37 -2.29 -5.56
N GLU A 170 -11.88 -2.20 -4.32
CA GLU A 170 -10.99 -3.14 -3.66
C GLU A 170 -11.44 -4.59 -3.89
N THR A 171 -10.92 -5.24 -4.94
CA THR A 171 -11.05 -6.69 -5.11
C THR A 171 -10.20 -7.37 -4.05
N ALA A 172 -10.80 -7.59 -2.89
CA ALA A 172 -10.34 -8.33 -1.73
C ALA A 172 -9.05 -7.82 -1.05
N GLY A 173 -9.19 -7.52 0.24
CA GLY A 173 -8.16 -6.97 1.11
C GLY A 173 -6.76 -7.54 0.88
N ILE A 174 -5.81 -6.61 0.76
CA ILE A 174 -4.37 -6.86 0.71
C ILE A 174 -3.95 -7.48 2.06
N LEU A 175 -4.05 -8.80 2.20
CA LEU A 175 -3.39 -9.50 3.29
C LEU A 175 -1.92 -9.69 2.89
N LEU A 176 -1.08 -8.76 3.31
CA LEU A 176 0.40 -8.84 3.23
C LEU A 176 0.97 -9.91 4.17
N CYS A 177 0.13 -10.67 4.87
CA CYS A 177 0.54 -11.72 5.79
C CYS A 177 0.00 -13.09 5.35
N PRO A 178 0.80 -14.16 5.51
CA PRO A 178 0.22 -15.49 5.63
C PRO A 178 -0.77 -15.49 6.80
N PRO A 179 -1.89 -16.24 6.73
CA PRO A 179 -2.84 -16.33 7.83
C PRO A 179 -2.09 -16.76 9.09
N SER A 180 -2.21 -15.98 10.17
CA SER A 180 -1.65 -16.38 11.46
C SER A 180 -2.12 -17.79 11.80
N PRO A 181 -1.26 -18.66 12.36
CA PRO A 181 -1.70 -19.98 12.80
C PRO A 181 -2.91 -19.77 13.72
N LYS A 182 -4.05 -20.31 13.29
CA LYS A 182 -5.30 -20.23 14.04
C LYS A 182 -5.01 -20.82 15.42
N LYS A 183 -4.95 -19.98 16.44
CA LYS A 183 -5.01 -20.46 17.83
C LYS A 183 -6.33 -21.19 17.93
N SER A 184 -6.29 -22.52 17.99
CA SER A 184 -7.44 -23.34 18.35
C SER A 184 -7.95 -22.84 19.68
N LYS A 185 -9.04 -22.07 19.64
CA LYS A 185 -9.85 -21.81 20.82
C LYS A 185 -10.66 -23.08 21.06
N ASP A 186 -10.01 -24.11 21.59
CA ASP A 186 -10.73 -25.15 22.31
C ASP A 186 -11.29 -24.52 23.58
N LYS A 187 -12.58 -24.21 23.52
CA LYS A 187 -13.38 -23.93 24.70
C LYS A 187 -13.69 -25.26 25.39
N SER A 188 -12.74 -25.81 26.12
CA SER A 188 -13.04 -26.81 27.14
C SER A 188 -13.56 -26.10 28.40
N LYS A 189 -14.82 -26.38 28.71
CA LYS A 189 -15.50 -26.06 29.97
C LYS A 189 -14.79 -26.81 31.11
N PRO A 190 -14.45 -26.19 32.25
CA PRO A 190 -14.02 -26.96 33.41
C PRO A 190 -15.26 -27.50 34.15
N SER A 191 -15.26 -28.81 34.40
CA SER A 191 -16.15 -29.49 35.33
C SER A 191 -15.70 -29.25 36.76
N GLU A 192 -16.68 -29.09 37.65
CA GLU A 192 -16.54 -29.06 39.11
C GLU A 192 -16.07 -30.42 39.67
N ASP A 193 -15.57 -30.34 40.90
CA ASP A 193 -15.20 -31.40 41.85
C ASP A 193 -13.84 -32.10 41.69
N SER A 194 -12.87 -31.65 42.49
CA SER A 194 -12.33 -32.47 43.59
C SER A 194 -11.44 -31.62 44.52
N ASP A 195 -11.87 -31.61 45.77
CA ASP A 195 -11.20 -31.16 46.97
C ASP A 195 -10.02 -32.10 47.29
N GLU A 196 -8.80 -31.59 47.40
CA GLU A 196 -7.75 -32.20 48.24
C GLU A 196 -6.59 -31.21 48.45
N GLY A 197 -6.32 -30.94 49.73
CA GLY A 197 -5.46 -29.85 50.20
C GLY A 197 -3.98 -30.00 49.90
N LYS A 198 -3.32 -28.85 49.72
CA LYS A 198 -1.87 -28.64 49.89
C LYS A 198 -1.57 -27.20 50.33
N PRO A 199 -0.41 -26.97 50.98
CA PRO A 199 -0.27 -25.97 52.01
C PRO A 199 -0.01 -24.56 51.46
N SER A 200 -0.56 -23.60 52.18
CA SER A 200 -0.30 -22.18 52.11
C SER A 200 1.21 -21.88 52.15
N SER A 201 1.77 -21.61 50.98
CA SER A 201 3.04 -20.88 50.86
C SER A 201 2.72 -19.39 50.68
N PRO A 202 3.34 -18.47 51.44
CA PRO A 202 3.14 -17.05 51.25
C PRO A 202 3.88 -16.63 49.98
N THR A 203 3.18 -16.58 48.85
CA THR A 203 3.72 -15.95 47.64
C THR A 203 3.74 -14.46 47.89
N SER A 204 4.92 -13.94 48.26
CA SER A 204 5.25 -12.53 48.09
C SER A 204 5.15 -12.23 46.60
N GLU A 205 3.96 -11.85 46.13
CA GLU A 205 3.79 -11.19 44.84
C GLU A 205 4.58 -9.88 44.91
N SER A 206 5.84 -9.93 44.49
CA SER A 206 6.50 -8.73 44.00
C SER A 206 5.71 -8.32 42.76
N LEU A 207 4.75 -7.43 42.94
CA LEU A 207 4.07 -6.70 41.88
C LEU A 207 5.15 -5.91 41.13
N GLY A 208 5.84 -6.56 40.21
CA GLY A 208 6.63 -5.88 39.20
C GLY A 208 5.70 -4.92 38.46
N ASP A 209 6.13 -3.68 38.32
CA ASP A 209 5.41 -2.62 37.61
C ASP A 209 5.02 -3.11 36.21
N PHE A 210 3.81 -3.64 36.09
CA PHE A 210 3.23 -4.04 34.82
C PHE A 210 2.94 -2.76 34.04
N ASP A 211 3.79 -2.45 33.06
CA ASP A 211 3.58 -1.36 32.12
C ASP A 211 2.85 -1.87 30.87
N PRO A 212 1.52 -1.73 30.77
CA PRO A 212 0.76 -2.19 29.60
C PRO A 212 1.19 -1.51 28.30
N GLU A 213 1.83 -0.34 28.38
CA GLU A 213 2.36 0.36 27.21
C GLU A 213 3.64 -0.28 26.70
N ALA A 214 4.53 -0.72 27.61
CA ALA A 214 5.73 -1.47 27.26
C ALA A 214 5.40 -2.81 26.59
N ASP A 215 4.40 -3.52 27.10
CA ASP A 215 3.93 -4.78 26.48
C ASP A 215 3.34 -4.56 25.10
N LYS A 216 2.51 -3.51 24.92
CA LYS A 216 1.99 -3.14 23.59
C LYS A 216 3.11 -2.74 22.64
N ARG A 217 4.09 -1.98 23.11
CA ARG A 217 5.26 -1.58 22.34
C ARG A 217 6.04 -2.81 21.88
N LEU A 218 6.36 -3.73 22.80
CA LEU A 218 7.05 -4.98 22.50
C LEU A 218 6.25 -5.84 21.51
N HIS A 219 4.92 -5.90 21.66
CA HIS A 219 4.05 -6.60 20.72
C HIS A 219 4.18 -6.05 19.29
N HIS A 220 4.12 -4.73 19.11
CA HIS A 220 4.29 -4.11 17.79
C HIS A 220 5.70 -4.29 17.22
N ILE A 221 6.74 -4.16 18.07
CA ILE A 221 8.12 -4.43 17.66
C ILE A 221 8.24 -5.86 17.14
N ASN A 222 7.76 -6.85 17.89
CA ASN A 222 7.83 -8.26 17.48
C ASN A 222 7.04 -8.54 16.18
N GLN A 223 5.89 -7.89 15.98
CA GLN A 223 5.14 -7.98 14.72
C GLN A 223 5.87 -7.36 13.52
N LEU A 224 6.51 -6.21 13.72
CA LEU A 224 7.25 -5.54 12.64
C LEU A 224 8.57 -6.26 12.36
N VAL A 225 9.27 -6.72 13.40
CA VAL A 225 10.50 -7.51 13.28
C VAL A 225 10.22 -8.82 12.56
N SER A 226 9.14 -9.54 12.87
CA SER A 226 8.82 -10.79 12.14
C SER A 226 8.56 -10.58 10.65
N TYR A 227 8.14 -9.38 10.24
CA TYR A 227 7.98 -9.00 8.84
C TYR A 227 9.32 -8.78 8.13
N VAL A 228 10.36 -8.36 8.87
CA VAL A 228 11.72 -8.11 8.37
C VAL A 228 12.74 -9.12 8.89
N THR A 229 12.32 -10.27 9.42
CA THR A 229 13.27 -11.31 9.84
C THR A 229 13.26 -12.39 8.78
N PRO A 230 14.43 -12.82 8.27
CA PRO A 230 14.48 -13.96 7.37
C PRO A 230 13.91 -15.21 8.09
N SER A 231 13.07 -15.96 7.39
CA SER A 231 12.79 -17.35 7.79
C SER A 231 14.12 -18.11 7.89
N SER A 232 14.25 -19.08 8.80
CA SER A 232 15.49 -19.82 9.12
C SER A 232 16.17 -20.59 7.97
N GLN A 233 15.74 -20.38 6.73
CA GLN A 233 16.40 -20.84 5.53
C GLN A 233 17.54 -19.85 5.18
N ASN A 234 18.76 -20.36 5.09
CA ASN A 234 19.91 -19.65 4.52
C ASN A 234 19.99 -19.99 3.02
N PRO A 235 20.13 -19.01 2.10
CA PRO A 235 20.29 -17.57 2.30
C PRO A 235 18.99 -16.84 2.72
N PRO A 236 19.08 -15.63 3.33
CA PRO A 236 17.91 -14.87 3.74
C PRO A 236 16.97 -14.70 2.55
N SER A 237 15.70 -15.06 2.76
CA SER A 237 14.71 -15.02 1.68
C SER A 237 14.62 -13.61 1.10
N LEU A 238 14.58 -13.51 -0.23
CA LEU A 238 14.48 -12.24 -0.95
C LEU A 238 13.31 -11.37 -0.45
N THR A 239 12.23 -12.00 0.04
CA THR A 239 11.11 -11.36 0.74
C THR A 239 11.55 -10.43 1.86
N HIS A 240 12.50 -10.85 2.70
CA HIS A 240 13.00 -10.00 3.79
C HIS A 240 13.69 -8.75 3.24
N ARG A 241 14.53 -8.87 2.20
CA ARG A 241 15.20 -7.72 1.58
C ARG A 241 14.19 -6.75 0.99
N ILE A 242 13.16 -7.25 0.32
CA ILE A 242 12.05 -6.46 -0.23
C ILE A 242 11.35 -5.68 0.89
N ASN A 243 10.95 -6.38 1.97
CA ASN A 243 10.27 -5.77 3.11
C ASN A 243 11.14 -4.69 3.77
N SER A 244 12.43 -4.96 3.94
CA SER A 244 13.39 -3.99 4.46
C SER A 244 13.54 -2.76 3.56
N ASN A 245 13.50 -2.91 2.23
CA ASN A 245 13.51 -1.79 1.29
C ASN A 245 12.23 -0.93 1.35
N ILE A 246 11.06 -1.56 1.54
CA ILE A 246 9.81 -0.83 1.81
C ILE A 246 9.96 -0.01 3.10
N PHE A 247 10.49 -0.61 4.17
CA PHE A 247 10.75 0.12 5.42
C PHE A 247 11.72 1.28 5.25
N ARG A 248 12.82 1.11 4.51
CA ARG A 248 13.78 2.20 4.22
C ARG A 248 13.11 3.38 3.52
N THR A 249 12.20 3.09 2.59
CA THR A 249 11.41 4.12 1.91
C THR A 249 10.44 4.81 2.88
N LEU A 250 9.80 4.08 3.80
CA LEU A 250 8.94 4.67 4.83
C LEU A 250 9.74 5.54 5.82
N ILE A 251 10.94 5.10 6.18
CA ILE A 251 11.87 5.85 7.04
C ILE A 251 12.31 7.13 6.34
N SER A 252 12.71 7.07 5.07
CA SER A 252 13.20 8.24 4.32
C SER A 252 12.16 9.34 4.15
N ARG A 253 10.88 8.96 4.06
CA ARG A 253 9.75 9.89 3.96
C ARG A 253 9.27 10.47 5.30
N SER A 254 9.76 9.96 6.42
CA SER A 254 9.39 10.44 7.76
C SER A 254 10.56 11.19 8.41
N PRO A 255 10.47 12.51 8.63
CA PRO A 255 11.55 13.28 9.22
C PRO A 255 12.09 12.70 10.54
N SER A 256 11.20 12.30 11.46
CA SER A 256 11.60 11.75 12.76
C SER A 256 12.30 10.40 12.64
N LEU A 257 11.81 9.52 11.77
CA LEU A 257 12.41 8.20 11.57
C LEU A 257 13.74 8.32 10.84
N PHE A 258 13.85 9.20 9.83
CA PHE A 258 15.09 9.40 9.09
C PHE A 258 16.20 9.96 9.98
N VAL A 259 15.93 11.04 10.72
CA VAL A 259 16.92 11.66 11.63
C VAL A 259 17.41 10.63 12.64
N ARG A 260 16.49 9.84 13.20
CA ARG A 260 16.80 8.78 14.15
C ARG A 260 17.63 7.66 13.51
N ALA A 261 17.25 7.18 12.33
CA ALA A 261 18.01 6.15 11.61
C ALA A 261 19.44 6.60 11.30
N ARG A 262 19.62 7.87 10.91
CA ARG A 262 20.94 8.48 10.67
C ARG A 262 21.76 8.72 11.93
N SER A 263 21.10 8.95 13.08
CA SER A 263 21.79 9.33 14.32
C SER A 263 22.67 8.24 14.93
N LYS A 264 22.36 6.95 14.67
CA LYS A 264 23.11 5.82 15.24
C LYS A 264 23.64 4.82 14.21
N ASP A 265 23.49 5.12 12.92
CA ASP A 265 23.91 4.26 11.79
C ASP A 265 23.58 2.77 12.00
N TYR A 266 22.28 2.48 12.17
CA TYR A 266 21.82 1.12 12.47
C TYR A 266 22.26 0.12 11.37
N PRO A 267 22.68 -1.10 11.73
CA PRO A 267 23.17 -2.09 10.78
C PRO A 267 22.05 -2.73 9.95
N ASP A 268 20.81 -2.72 10.43
CA ASP A 268 19.64 -3.24 9.71
C ASP A 268 18.32 -2.66 10.28
N ILE A 269 17.20 -3.00 9.63
CA ILE A 269 15.86 -2.55 10.05
C ILE A 269 15.41 -3.20 11.37
N GLN A 270 15.82 -4.44 11.64
CA GLN A 270 15.46 -5.14 12.87
C GLN A 270 16.07 -4.43 14.09
N THR A 271 17.37 -4.12 14.06
CA THR A 271 18.04 -3.35 15.12
C THR A 271 17.42 -1.97 15.25
N PHE A 272 17.07 -1.30 14.14
CA PHE A 272 16.37 -0.01 14.18
C PHE A 272 15.00 -0.11 14.90
N LEU A 273 14.22 -1.17 14.66
CA LEU A 273 12.93 -1.37 15.34
C LEU A 273 13.08 -1.66 16.83
N GLN A 274 14.11 -2.42 17.22
CA GLN A 274 14.36 -2.81 18.61
C GLN A 274 14.98 -1.67 19.43
N GLU A 275 15.96 -0.97 18.86
CA GLU A 275 16.82 0.01 19.56
C GLU A 275 16.59 1.46 19.11
N GLY A 276 15.65 1.68 18.19
CA GLY A 276 15.27 2.99 17.66
C GLY A 276 14.75 3.96 18.73
N ASP A 277 14.29 3.45 19.87
CA ASP A 277 13.45 4.22 20.80
C ASP A 277 12.20 4.79 20.12
N LEU A 278 11.52 3.97 19.31
CA LEU A 278 10.27 4.30 18.63
C LEU A 278 9.11 4.39 19.63
N SER A 279 8.27 5.42 19.48
CA SER A 279 7.05 5.57 20.27
C SER A 279 5.99 4.54 19.87
N LEU A 280 5.05 4.26 20.78
CA LEU A 280 3.91 3.38 20.48
C LEU A 280 3.06 3.90 19.31
N SER A 281 2.93 5.23 19.17
CA SER A 281 2.21 5.86 18.05
C SER A 281 2.91 5.61 16.71
N GLU A 282 4.23 5.77 16.64
CA GLU A 282 5.03 5.49 15.45
C GLU A 282 4.96 4.01 15.05
N LEU A 283 5.14 3.11 16.02
CA LEU A 283 5.01 1.67 15.80
C LEU A 283 3.61 1.30 15.28
N ASN A 284 2.56 1.86 15.87
CA ASN A 284 1.19 1.66 15.40
C ASN A 284 0.96 2.19 13.98
N LYS A 285 1.55 3.34 13.62
CA LYS A 285 1.47 3.88 12.25
C LYS A 285 2.19 2.96 11.27
N LEU A 286 3.39 2.48 11.60
CA LEU A 286 4.15 1.52 10.78
C LEU A 286 3.40 0.19 10.63
N SER A 287 2.89 -0.39 11.72
CA SER A 287 2.09 -1.62 11.67
C SER A 287 0.83 -1.47 10.82
N ARG A 288 0.13 -0.33 10.92
CA ARG A 288 -1.04 -0.07 10.07
C ARG A 288 -0.67 0.02 8.59
N LYS A 289 0.43 0.69 8.26
CA LYS A 289 0.93 0.82 6.89
C LYS A 289 1.28 -0.53 6.27
N LEU A 290 2.05 -1.34 6.99
CA LEU A 290 2.68 -2.54 6.43
C LEU A 290 1.85 -3.81 6.56
N ILE A 291 1.12 -3.98 7.67
CA ILE A 291 0.46 -5.26 7.98
C ILE A 291 -0.99 -5.25 7.52
N LYS A 292 -1.67 -4.11 7.66
CA LYS A 292 -3.10 -4.03 7.34
C LYS A 292 -3.37 -3.70 5.88
N GLY A 293 -2.36 -3.22 5.13
CA GLY A 293 -2.51 -2.87 3.72
C GLY A 293 -3.56 -1.77 3.46
N THR A 294 -4.00 -1.07 4.50
CA THR A 294 -5.09 -0.07 4.43
C THR A 294 -4.58 1.35 4.20
N ASP A 295 -3.27 1.55 4.09
CA ASP A 295 -2.68 2.88 3.99
C ASP A 295 -2.23 3.14 2.55
N PRO A 296 -2.70 4.22 1.90
CA PRO A 296 -2.32 4.57 0.53
C PRO A 296 -0.84 4.95 0.39
N SER A 297 -0.10 5.12 1.49
CA SER A 297 1.32 5.47 1.45
C SER A 297 2.22 4.37 0.90
N ILE A 298 1.79 3.09 0.90
CA ILE A 298 2.49 2.01 0.20
C ILE A 298 1.82 1.79 -1.15
N GLY A 299 2.15 2.66 -2.10
CA GLY A 299 1.67 2.55 -3.47
C GLY A 299 2.35 1.40 -4.25
N PRO A 300 1.77 0.98 -5.39
CA PRO A 300 2.34 -0.08 -6.21
C PRO A 300 3.76 0.25 -6.68
N GLU A 301 4.04 1.52 -7.00
CA GLU A 301 5.36 1.93 -7.48
C GLU A 301 6.44 1.77 -6.38
N MET A 302 6.11 1.99 -5.10
CA MET A 302 7.03 1.73 -3.98
C MET A 302 7.36 0.23 -3.89
N ILE A 303 6.34 -0.63 -3.99
CA ILE A 303 6.52 -2.09 -3.94
C ILE A 303 7.40 -2.53 -5.11
N ARG A 304 7.12 -2.07 -6.32
CA ARG A 304 7.91 -2.38 -7.52
C ARG A 304 9.37 -1.96 -7.35
N ASN A 305 9.62 -0.74 -6.87
CA ASN A 305 10.98 -0.24 -6.68
C ASN A 305 11.72 -1.01 -5.59
N ALA A 306 11.06 -1.30 -4.46
CA ALA A 306 11.66 -2.10 -3.39
C ALA A 306 12.11 -3.50 -3.88
N ILE A 307 11.33 -4.12 -4.77
CA ILE A 307 11.67 -5.39 -5.41
C ILE A 307 12.80 -5.22 -6.41
N ALA A 308 12.69 -4.26 -7.33
CA ALA A 308 13.67 -4.05 -8.38
C ALA A 308 15.06 -3.68 -7.81
N ASP A 309 15.10 -2.97 -6.69
CA ASP A 309 16.32 -2.60 -6.00
C ASP A 309 17.03 -3.81 -5.37
N CYS A 310 16.33 -4.91 -5.07
CA CYS A 310 16.99 -6.14 -4.60
C CYS A 310 17.84 -6.82 -5.69
N TYR A 311 17.58 -6.52 -6.96
CA TYR A 311 18.27 -7.05 -8.13
C TYR A 311 19.23 -6.03 -8.77
N ARG A 312 19.38 -4.85 -8.17
CA ARG A 312 20.26 -3.80 -8.69
C ARG A 312 21.73 -4.12 -8.37
N ASP A 313 22.62 -3.83 -9.31
CA ASP A 313 24.06 -3.99 -9.13
C ASP A 313 24.60 -2.86 -8.24
N ASP A 314 25.53 -3.18 -7.33
CA ASP A 314 26.25 -2.21 -6.50
C ASP A 314 27.06 -1.20 -7.32
N LYS A 315 27.37 -1.53 -8.59
CA LYS A 315 28.05 -0.68 -9.57
C LYS A 315 27.14 0.35 -10.24
N ASP A 316 25.83 0.34 -9.99
CA ASP A 316 24.94 1.38 -10.52
C ASP A 316 25.35 2.76 -9.97
N GLU A 317 25.59 3.72 -10.86
CA GLU A 317 26.06 5.08 -10.54
C GLU A 317 24.92 6.01 -10.06
N THR A 318 23.68 5.52 -9.98
CA THR A 318 22.54 6.27 -9.47
C THR A 318 22.78 6.73 -8.03
N ASP A 319 22.48 8.01 -7.73
CA ASP A 319 22.62 8.55 -6.38
C ASP A 319 21.87 7.68 -5.37
N ARG A 320 22.48 7.43 -4.21
CA ARG A 320 21.94 6.53 -3.19
C ARG A 320 22.34 6.99 -1.79
N ILE A 321 21.52 6.64 -0.81
CA ILE A 321 21.80 6.84 0.60
C ILE A 321 21.80 5.50 1.33
N LYS A 322 22.75 5.30 2.24
CA LYS A 322 22.72 4.15 3.14
C LYS A 322 21.79 4.43 4.33
N LEU A 323 20.79 3.58 4.51
CA LEU A 323 19.83 3.64 5.62
C LEU A 323 19.62 2.25 6.20
N CYS A 324 19.87 2.10 7.50
CA CYS A 324 19.68 0.85 8.23
C CYS A 324 20.33 -0.33 7.48
N GLY A 325 21.64 -0.25 7.25
CA GLY A 325 22.44 -1.33 6.64
C GLY A 325 22.61 -1.35 5.13
N ASP A 326 21.65 -0.85 4.36
CA ASP A 326 21.59 -1.04 2.90
C ASP A 326 21.25 0.25 2.15
N TRP A 327 21.32 0.20 0.83
CA TRP A 327 21.13 1.34 -0.06
C TRP A 327 19.65 1.60 -0.36
N LEU A 328 19.28 2.88 -0.30
CA LEU A 328 18.06 3.43 -0.89
C LEU A 328 18.45 4.31 -2.08
N TRP A 329 17.86 4.04 -3.23
CA TRP A 329 18.25 4.67 -4.50
C TRP A 329 17.37 5.88 -4.83
N SER A 330 17.98 6.89 -5.46
CA SER A 330 17.32 8.15 -5.83
C SER A 330 16.34 8.01 -6.97
N LYS A 331 16.59 7.06 -7.88
CA LYS A 331 15.78 6.86 -9.08
C LYS A 331 15.25 5.42 -9.13
N PRO A 332 13.96 5.27 -9.50
CA PRO A 332 13.40 3.96 -9.82
C PRO A 332 14.26 3.22 -10.84
N ASN A 333 14.45 1.91 -10.64
CA ASN A 333 15.12 1.08 -11.64
C ASN A 333 14.31 1.12 -12.96
N PRO A 334 14.87 1.62 -14.08
CA PRO A 334 14.15 1.76 -15.35
C PRO A 334 13.95 0.43 -16.07
N ASN A 335 14.70 -0.61 -15.69
CA ASN A 335 14.71 -1.88 -16.38
C ASN A 335 13.45 -2.70 -16.09
N ALA A 336 13.19 -3.62 -17.00
CA ALA A 336 12.13 -4.61 -16.82
C ALA A 336 12.45 -5.56 -15.66
N MET A 337 11.44 -5.87 -14.84
CA MET A 337 11.50 -6.91 -13.82
C MET A 337 11.32 -8.29 -14.45
N GLY A 338 12.13 -9.26 -14.02
CA GLY A 338 11.97 -10.66 -14.38
C GLY A 338 10.72 -11.29 -13.77
N ILE A 339 10.37 -12.49 -14.24
CA ILE A 339 9.16 -13.21 -13.79
C ILE A 339 9.15 -13.48 -12.28
N GLU A 340 10.31 -13.78 -11.69
CA GLU A 340 10.47 -14.03 -10.26
C GLU A 340 10.14 -12.76 -9.44
N ALA A 341 10.68 -11.61 -9.84
CA ALA A 341 10.36 -10.31 -9.24
C ALA A 341 8.86 -10.00 -9.32
N TRP A 342 8.20 -10.32 -10.44
CA TRP A 342 6.74 -10.17 -10.56
C TRP A 342 5.94 -11.11 -9.65
N ARG A 343 6.46 -12.28 -9.26
CA ARG A 343 5.83 -13.14 -8.24
C ARG A 343 5.84 -12.47 -6.87
N TYR A 344 6.93 -11.80 -6.52
CA TYR A 344 6.97 -10.99 -5.30
C TYR A 344 6.04 -9.78 -5.40
N PHE A 345 5.98 -9.10 -6.54
CA PHE A 345 5.04 -7.99 -6.71
C PHE A 345 3.60 -8.47 -6.58
N HIS A 346 3.26 -9.60 -7.22
CA HIS A 346 1.94 -10.21 -7.12
C HIS A 346 1.60 -10.56 -5.68
N SER A 347 2.53 -11.11 -4.88
CA SER A 347 2.24 -11.45 -3.48
C SER A 347 1.87 -10.23 -2.65
N HIS A 348 2.51 -9.07 -2.92
CA HIS A 348 2.24 -7.81 -2.24
C HIS A 348 1.03 -7.05 -2.80
N ASN A 349 0.79 -7.13 -4.11
CA ASN A 349 -0.25 -6.40 -4.82
C ASN A 349 -1.02 -7.30 -5.78
N GLY A 350 -2.26 -7.62 -5.41
CA GLY A 350 -3.16 -8.47 -6.19
C GLY A 350 -3.90 -7.76 -7.32
N CYS A 351 -3.68 -6.46 -7.57
CA CYS A 351 -4.41 -5.69 -8.56
C CYS A 351 -3.67 -5.63 -9.91
N ALA A 352 -4.31 -6.13 -10.97
CA ALA A 352 -3.74 -6.13 -12.33
C ALA A 352 -3.52 -4.72 -12.90
N ASN A 353 -4.38 -3.76 -12.54
CA ASN A 353 -4.25 -2.36 -12.94
C ASN A 353 -3.05 -1.69 -12.25
N CYS A 354 -2.83 -1.94 -10.96
CA CYS A 354 -1.62 -1.52 -10.25
C CYS A 354 -0.35 -2.10 -10.88
N CYS A 355 -0.40 -3.36 -11.31
CA CYS A 355 0.69 -3.99 -12.05
C CYS A 355 1.00 -3.22 -13.35
N LEU A 356 -0.01 -2.97 -14.19
CA LEU A 356 0.13 -2.15 -15.41
C LEU A 356 0.67 -0.73 -15.11
N ALA A 357 0.20 -0.12 -14.02
CA ALA A 357 0.60 1.21 -13.60
C ALA A 357 2.08 1.32 -13.22
N VAL A 358 2.79 0.20 -13.00
CA VAL A 358 4.21 0.19 -12.61
C VAL A 358 5.11 -0.53 -13.63
N THR A 359 4.54 -1.22 -14.61
CA THR A 359 5.27 -1.81 -15.74
C THR A 359 6.08 -0.79 -16.54
N ARG A 360 7.31 -1.11 -16.96
CA ARG A 360 8.17 -0.19 -17.72
C ARG A 360 8.10 -0.40 -19.23
N THR A 361 7.88 -1.63 -19.66
CA THR A 361 7.90 -2.00 -21.08
C THR A 361 6.63 -2.73 -21.50
N PHE A 362 6.30 -2.68 -22.79
CA PHE A 362 5.18 -3.46 -23.32
C PHE A 362 5.43 -4.96 -23.16
N GLU A 363 6.68 -5.39 -23.32
CA GLU A 363 7.11 -6.77 -23.14
C GLU A 363 6.79 -7.33 -21.76
N GLU A 364 7.12 -6.59 -20.70
CA GLU A 364 6.72 -7.00 -19.35
C GLU A 364 5.20 -7.16 -19.24
N TRP A 365 4.44 -6.22 -19.80
CA TRP A 365 2.98 -6.23 -19.73
C TRP A 365 2.40 -7.48 -20.37
N ILE A 366 2.80 -7.79 -21.60
CA ILE A 366 2.31 -8.96 -22.31
C ILE A 366 2.80 -10.24 -21.65
N THR A 367 4.02 -10.24 -21.10
CA THR A 367 4.61 -11.38 -20.41
C THR A 367 3.74 -11.79 -19.22
N PHE A 368 3.52 -10.94 -18.22
CA PHE A 368 2.74 -11.38 -17.05
C PHE A 368 1.27 -11.65 -17.39
N ARG A 369 0.68 -10.96 -18.38
CA ARG A 369 -0.67 -11.28 -18.85
C ARG A 369 -0.75 -12.67 -19.47
N ARG A 370 0.25 -13.07 -20.26
CA ARG A 370 0.36 -14.44 -20.78
C ARG A 370 0.43 -15.46 -19.64
N TYR A 371 1.22 -15.20 -18.61
CA TYR A 371 1.28 -16.03 -17.39
C TYR A 371 -0.01 -16.03 -16.55
N THR A 372 -1.00 -15.15 -16.79
CA THR A 372 -2.32 -15.35 -16.16
C THR A 372 -3.10 -16.51 -16.78
N VAL A 373 -2.72 -16.95 -18.00
CA VAL A 373 -3.44 -17.97 -18.78
C VAL A 373 -2.69 -19.30 -18.81
N ILE A 374 -1.42 -19.33 -19.21
CA ILE A 374 -0.71 -20.59 -19.55
C ILE A 374 -0.01 -21.29 -18.37
N GLY A 375 0.09 -20.63 -17.22
CA GLY A 375 0.61 -21.23 -16.00
C GLY A 375 0.20 -20.33 -14.86
N PRO A 376 -0.71 -20.74 -13.96
CA PRO A 376 -1.47 -19.85 -13.07
C PRO A 376 -0.60 -19.23 -11.94
N LEU A 377 0.48 -18.56 -12.31
CA LEU A 377 1.43 -17.88 -11.42
C LEU A 377 0.77 -16.65 -10.81
N PHE A 378 -0.16 -16.03 -11.52
CA PHE A 378 -0.80 -14.78 -11.13
C PHE A 378 -2.33 -14.91 -11.05
N PRO A 379 -2.87 -15.79 -10.19
CA PRO A 379 -4.30 -16.12 -10.18
C PRO A 379 -5.19 -14.91 -9.86
N ARG A 380 -4.71 -13.98 -9.03
CA ARG A 380 -5.45 -12.74 -8.68
C ARG A 380 -5.58 -11.74 -9.84
N TRP A 381 -4.79 -11.89 -10.91
CA TRP A 381 -4.84 -11.01 -12.08
C TRP A 381 -5.68 -11.59 -13.22
N ILE A 382 -6.34 -12.73 -12.99
CA ILE A 382 -7.26 -13.33 -13.96
C ILE A 382 -8.57 -12.55 -13.96
N HIS A 383 -9.04 -12.18 -15.15
CA HIS A 383 -10.37 -11.59 -15.30
C HIS A 383 -11.42 -12.70 -15.30
N ALA A 384 -12.36 -12.67 -14.35
CA ALA A 384 -13.34 -13.73 -14.16
C ALA A 384 -14.23 -13.99 -15.39
N ASN A 385 -14.51 -12.95 -16.17
CA ASN A 385 -15.41 -13.00 -17.33
C ASN A 385 -14.66 -12.96 -18.67
N GLU A 386 -13.38 -13.36 -18.69
CA GLU A 386 -12.58 -13.35 -19.91
C GLU A 386 -13.04 -14.41 -20.91
N HIS A 387 -13.33 -13.96 -22.14
CA HIS A 387 -13.73 -14.85 -23.23
C HIS A 387 -12.54 -15.67 -23.76
N MET A 388 -12.79 -16.84 -24.36
CA MET A 388 -11.72 -17.71 -24.86
C MET A 388 -10.83 -17.02 -25.90
N SER A 389 -11.41 -16.21 -26.79
CA SER A 389 -10.62 -15.43 -27.76
C SER A 389 -9.67 -14.45 -27.08
N GLU A 390 -10.06 -13.79 -25.99
CA GLU A 390 -9.16 -12.89 -25.26
C GLU A 390 -8.01 -13.66 -24.58
N LYS A 391 -8.29 -14.85 -24.03
CA LYS A 391 -7.25 -15.73 -23.46
C LYS A 391 -6.21 -16.11 -24.52
N ILE A 392 -6.66 -16.48 -25.72
CA ILE A 392 -5.79 -16.78 -26.85
C ILE A 392 -4.94 -15.55 -27.21
N LEU A 393 -5.56 -14.39 -27.35
CA LEU A 393 -4.82 -13.16 -27.65
C LEU A 393 -3.71 -12.91 -26.61
N ARG A 394 -3.99 -13.08 -25.31
CA ARG A 394 -2.97 -12.98 -24.26
C ARG A 394 -1.85 -14.00 -24.39
N VAL A 395 -2.16 -15.24 -24.73
CA VAL A 395 -1.16 -16.30 -24.93
C VAL A 395 -0.12 -15.89 -25.96
N PHE A 396 -0.57 -15.23 -27.03
CA PHE A 396 0.27 -14.73 -28.12
C PHE A 396 0.75 -13.28 -27.93
N GLY A 397 0.66 -12.73 -26.72
CA GLY A 397 1.13 -11.38 -26.43
C GLY A 397 0.37 -10.26 -27.16
N VAL A 398 -0.85 -10.52 -27.61
CA VAL A 398 -1.71 -9.55 -28.29
C VAL A 398 -2.63 -8.87 -27.29
N ILE A 399 -2.60 -7.54 -27.26
CA ILE A 399 -3.42 -6.73 -26.35
C ILE A 399 -4.58 -6.10 -27.10
N CYS A 400 -5.81 -6.43 -26.71
CA CYS A 400 -7.00 -5.67 -27.09
C CYS A 400 -7.00 -4.34 -26.31
N ALA A 401 -6.65 -3.25 -26.99
CA ALA A 401 -6.47 -1.93 -26.36
C ALA A 401 -7.76 -1.10 -26.40
N ALA A 402 -8.54 -1.21 -27.48
CA ALA A 402 -9.84 -0.57 -27.61
C ALA A 402 -10.71 -1.35 -28.59
N ASN A 403 -12.02 -1.22 -28.48
CA ASN A 403 -12.98 -1.82 -29.39
C ASN A 403 -14.23 -0.97 -29.54
N ASP A 404 -15.04 -1.34 -30.53
CA ASP A 404 -16.43 -0.91 -30.67
C ASP A 404 -17.29 -2.07 -31.13
N VAL A 405 -18.50 -2.13 -30.59
CA VAL A 405 -19.49 -3.14 -30.93
C VAL A 405 -20.39 -2.53 -32.00
N GLY A 406 -20.34 -3.12 -33.19
CA GLY A 406 -21.18 -2.76 -34.32
C GLY A 406 -22.66 -2.90 -33.95
N LYS A 407 -23.45 -1.90 -34.33
CA LYS A 407 -24.88 -1.82 -34.07
C LYS A 407 -25.61 -1.54 -35.36
N LYS A 408 -26.82 -2.05 -35.43
CA LYS A 408 -27.74 -1.78 -36.51
C LYS A 408 -28.99 -1.14 -35.93
N SER A 409 -29.32 0.06 -36.38
CA SER A 409 -30.49 0.81 -35.93
C SER A 409 -31.29 1.31 -37.13
N ILE A 410 -32.59 1.50 -36.90
CA ILE A 410 -33.47 2.18 -37.84
C ILE A 410 -33.93 3.47 -37.16
N GLU A 411 -33.63 4.61 -37.76
CA GLU A 411 -33.92 5.93 -37.23
C GLU A 411 -34.91 6.65 -38.14
N ARG A 412 -35.86 7.39 -37.53
CA ARG A 412 -36.82 8.21 -38.26
C ARG A 412 -36.23 9.62 -38.41
N MET A 413 -35.83 9.99 -39.64
CA MET A 413 -35.40 11.35 -39.97
C MET A 413 -36.59 12.22 -40.41
N GLN A 414 -36.70 13.39 -39.79
CA GLN A 414 -37.59 14.45 -40.28
C GLN A 414 -36.85 15.31 -41.31
N LEU A 415 -37.47 15.51 -42.48
CA LEU A 415 -36.94 16.37 -43.52
C LEU A 415 -37.11 17.83 -43.07
N LYS A 416 -36.03 18.63 -43.12
CA LYS A 416 -36.02 20.03 -42.68
C LYS A 416 -36.92 20.97 -43.51
N ASN A 417 -37.50 20.52 -44.62
CA ASN A 417 -38.19 21.37 -45.60
C ASN A 417 -39.73 21.32 -45.54
N GLY A 418 -40.34 21.13 -44.36
CA GLY A 418 -41.80 21.22 -44.20
C GLY A 418 -42.63 20.08 -44.83
N ALA A 419 -41.98 19.08 -45.43
CA ALA A 419 -42.66 17.88 -45.93
C ALA A 419 -43.00 16.94 -44.76
N THR A 420 -44.28 16.61 -44.58
CA THR A 420 -44.80 15.69 -43.54
C THR A 420 -44.36 14.23 -43.68
N LYS A 421 -43.60 13.89 -44.74
CA LYS A 421 -43.08 12.53 -44.95
C LYS A 421 -41.81 12.31 -44.15
N SER A 422 -41.91 11.52 -43.09
CA SER A 422 -40.73 11.00 -42.39
C SER A 422 -40.03 9.93 -43.22
N LEU A 423 -38.71 10.02 -43.32
CA LEU A 423 -37.87 9.00 -43.94
C LEU A 423 -37.30 8.09 -42.85
N TYR A 424 -37.31 6.78 -43.05
CA TYR A 424 -36.57 5.86 -42.19
C TYR A 424 -35.20 5.61 -42.80
N VAL A 425 -34.15 5.83 -42.01
CA VAL A 425 -32.76 5.56 -42.38
C VAL A 425 -32.28 4.37 -41.56
N GLU A 426 -31.70 3.41 -42.23
CA GLU A 426 -31.00 2.31 -41.59
C GLU A 426 -29.55 2.74 -41.38
N LYS A 427 -29.10 2.75 -40.13
CA LYS A 427 -27.73 3.04 -39.75
C LYS A 427 -27.04 1.76 -39.29
N GLN A 428 -25.82 1.57 -39.76
CA GLN A 428 -24.99 0.44 -39.37
C GLN A 428 -23.64 0.97 -38.89
N THR A 429 -23.19 0.52 -37.73
CA THR A 429 -21.81 0.65 -37.26
C THR A 429 -21.11 -0.70 -37.33
N ARG A 430 -19.81 -0.67 -37.54
CA ARG A 430 -18.98 -1.84 -37.76
C ARG A 430 -18.32 -2.31 -36.47
N ASN A 431 -18.18 -3.62 -36.29
CA ASN A 431 -17.27 -4.14 -35.26
C ASN A 431 -15.83 -3.77 -35.65
N TRP A 432 -15.07 -3.29 -34.68
CA TRP A 432 -13.63 -3.12 -34.85
C TRP A 432 -12.91 -3.29 -33.52
N VAL A 433 -11.63 -3.64 -33.60
CA VAL A 433 -10.74 -3.75 -32.45
C VAL A 433 -9.38 -3.15 -32.77
N LEU A 434 -8.81 -2.41 -31.83
CA LEU A 434 -7.43 -1.96 -31.83
C LEU A 434 -6.60 -2.97 -31.03
N LEU A 435 -5.71 -3.66 -31.72
CA LEU A 435 -4.74 -4.59 -31.17
C LEU A 435 -3.38 -3.91 -31.03
N LYS A 436 -2.65 -4.25 -29.96
CA LYS A 436 -1.23 -3.93 -29.82
C LYS A 436 -0.41 -5.20 -29.81
N LEU A 437 0.65 -5.22 -30.62
CA LEU A 437 1.63 -6.31 -30.69
C LEU A 437 3.02 -5.73 -30.47
N SER A 438 3.91 -6.48 -29.83
CA SER A 438 5.28 -6.02 -29.63
C SER A 438 6.03 -5.91 -30.96
N LEU A 439 6.87 -4.88 -31.12
CA LEU A 439 7.83 -4.82 -32.23
C LEU A 439 8.95 -5.86 -32.11
N ARG A 440 9.18 -6.40 -30.91
CA ARG A 440 10.27 -7.34 -30.61
C ARG A 440 9.83 -8.81 -30.69
N ASP A 441 8.52 -9.07 -30.66
CA ASP A 441 7.99 -10.41 -30.82
C ASP A 441 8.07 -10.85 -32.29
N THR A 442 8.74 -11.98 -32.53
CA THR A 442 8.88 -12.59 -33.86
C THR A 442 7.53 -12.98 -34.46
N ASN A 443 6.55 -13.32 -33.63
CA ASN A 443 5.21 -13.70 -34.08
C ASN A 443 4.37 -12.50 -34.51
N ALA A 444 4.71 -11.27 -34.09
CA ALA A 444 3.89 -10.10 -34.38
C ALA A 444 3.71 -9.84 -35.88
N LYS A 445 4.78 -10.02 -36.67
CA LYS A 445 4.71 -9.88 -38.14
C LYS A 445 3.89 -11.00 -38.78
N ILE A 446 4.07 -12.24 -38.31
CA ILE A 446 3.33 -13.40 -38.82
C ILE A 446 1.82 -13.23 -38.56
N ILE A 447 1.45 -12.77 -37.36
CA ILE A 447 0.08 -12.47 -36.99
C ILE A 447 -0.47 -11.32 -37.86
N LEU A 448 0.30 -10.25 -38.06
CA LEU A 448 -0.10 -9.13 -38.89
C LEU A 448 -0.38 -9.57 -40.34
N ASP A 449 0.47 -10.43 -40.90
CA ASP A 449 0.33 -10.94 -42.26
C ASP A 449 -0.86 -11.89 -42.38
N GLY A 450 -1.10 -12.74 -41.37
CA GLY A 450 -2.28 -13.60 -41.29
C GLY A 450 -3.58 -12.79 -41.22
N LEU A 451 -3.62 -11.73 -40.41
CA LEU A 451 -4.76 -10.82 -40.33
C LEU A 451 -4.97 -10.07 -41.65
N SER A 452 -3.89 -9.66 -42.31
CA SER A 452 -3.95 -8.95 -43.61
C SER A 452 -4.43 -9.82 -44.76
N SER A 453 -4.14 -11.13 -44.71
CA SER A 453 -4.46 -12.08 -45.79
C SER A 453 -5.86 -12.67 -45.66
N ASN A 454 -6.55 -12.45 -44.53
CA ASN A 454 -7.89 -12.97 -44.31
C ASN A 454 -8.96 -12.03 -44.87
N GLU A 455 -9.73 -12.52 -45.84
CA GLU A 455 -10.81 -11.76 -46.51
C GLU A 455 -11.93 -11.29 -45.56
N SER A 456 -12.06 -11.91 -44.38
CA SER A 456 -13.04 -11.49 -43.36
C SER A 456 -12.67 -10.16 -42.69
N PHE A 457 -11.44 -9.66 -42.91
CA PHE A 457 -10.93 -8.49 -42.23
C PHE A 457 -10.44 -7.42 -43.19
N THR A 458 -10.46 -6.19 -42.71
CA THR A 458 -9.65 -5.12 -43.26
C THR A 458 -8.82 -4.57 -42.14
N ILE A 459 -7.53 -4.36 -42.37
CA ILE A 459 -6.62 -3.90 -41.34
C ILE A 459 -5.93 -2.59 -41.71
N LEU A 460 -5.70 -1.78 -40.70
CA LEU A 460 -4.78 -0.64 -40.76
C LEU A 460 -3.77 -0.84 -39.64
N ALA A 461 -2.48 -0.90 -39.99
CA ALA A 461 -1.42 -1.12 -39.01
C ALA A 461 -0.36 -0.04 -39.10
N ARG A 462 0.07 0.46 -37.94
CA ARG A 462 1.11 1.47 -37.77
C ARG A 462 2.19 0.96 -36.83
N ASN A 463 3.45 1.18 -37.18
CA ASN A 463 4.54 1.10 -36.21
C ASN A 463 4.50 2.39 -35.37
N ARG A 464 4.16 2.31 -34.07
CA ARG A 464 3.98 3.50 -33.24
C ARG A 464 5.30 4.24 -32.97
N PHE A 465 6.41 3.52 -32.95
CA PHE A 465 7.73 4.12 -32.73
C PHE A 465 8.14 5.02 -33.90
N THR A 466 7.94 4.56 -35.14
CA THR A 466 8.33 5.32 -36.34
C THR A 466 7.21 6.16 -36.94
N GLY A 467 5.95 5.93 -36.53
CA GLY A 467 4.76 6.53 -37.13
C GLY A 467 4.38 5.96 -38.50
N VAL A 468 5.17 5.04 -39.05
CA VAL A 468 4.98 4.52 -40.42
C VAL A 468 3.82 3.54 -40.47
N ILE A 469 2.92 3.74 -41.43
CA ILE A 469 1.86 2.78 -41.76
C ILE A 469 2.49 1.57 -42.45
N VAL A 470 2.41 0.41 -41.82
CA VAL A 470 3.00 -0.85 -42.31
C VAL A 470 2.02 -1.70 -43.10
N ARG A 471 0.71 -1.54 -42.86
CA ARG A 471 -0.36 -2.17 -43.65
C ARG A 471 -1.49 -1.17 -43.85
N LYS A 472 -1.96 -1.04 -45.08
CA LYS A 472 -3.07 -0.17 -45.47
C LYS A 472 -4.07 -0.95 -46.32
N PRO A 473 -5.38 -0.71 -46.17
CA PRO A 473 -6.39 -1.29 -47.05
C PRO A 473 -6.19 -0.87 -48.51
N SER A 474 -6.42 -1.79 -49.44
CA SER A 474 -6.28 -1.54 -50.89
C SER A 474 -7.36 -0.63 -51.46
N GLU A 475 -8.58 -0.69 -50.93
CA GLU A 475 -9.73 0.06 -51.45
C GLU A 475 -10.03 1.32 -50.64
N HIS A 476 -10.23 2.45 -51.35
CA HIS A 476 -10.72 3.69 -50.74
C HIS A 476 -12.14 3.46 -50.17
N GLY A 477 -12.29 3.67 -48.85
CA GLY A 477 -13.56 3.49 -48.15
C GLY A 477 -13.73 2.13 -47.46
N ALA A 478 -12.76 1.21 -47.59
CA ALA A 478 -12.78 -0.07 -46.87
C ALA A 478 -12.70 0.07 -45.34
N THR A 479 -12.32 1.26 -44.83
CA THR A 479 -12.23 1.62 -43.41
C THR A 479 -13.49 2.32 -42.88
N TRP A 480 -14.65 2.13 -43.51
CA TRP A 480 -15.91 2.66 -42.98
C TRP A 480 -16.17 2.13 -41.56
N ILE A 481 -16.57 3.03 -40.67
CA ILE A 481 -16.95 2.74 -39.27
C ILE A 481 -18.47 2.78 -39.16
N SER A 482 -19.09 3.76 -39.82
CA SER A 482 -20.54 3.89 -39.88
C SER A 482 -21.00 4.20 -41.29
N ARG A 483 -22.09 3.55 -41.68
CA ARG A 483 -22.76 3.74 -42.97
C ARG A 483 -24.26 3.83 -42.78
N VAL A 484 -24.90 4.53 -43.70
CA VAL A 484 -26.33 4.79 -43.69
C VAL A 484 -26.92 4.45 -45.05
N ARG A 485 -28.16 3.97 -45.06
CA ARG A 485 -28.94 3.87 -46.28
C ARG A 485 -30.38 4.28 -46.01
N ALA A 486 -31.02 4.89 -47.01
CA ALA A 486 -32.46 5.05 -46.94
C ALA A 486 -33.12 3.68 -47.01
N SER A 487 -34.24 3.52 -46.32
CA SER A 487 -35.00 2.26 -46.29
C SER A 487 -35.42 1.72 -47.68
N LYS A 488 -35.44 2.57 -48.71
CA LYS A 488 -35.77 2.20 -50.10
C LYS A 488 -34.54 2.04 -51.02
N THR A 489 -33.34 2.38 -50.57
CA THR A 489 -32.12 2.29 -51.39
C THR A 489 -31.34 1.04 -51.04
N ARG A 490 -30.86 0.31 -52.04
CA ARG A 490 -29.99 -0.87 -51.82
C ARG A 490 -28.55 -0.49 -51.48
N THR A 491 -28.13 0.70 -51.90
CA THR A 491 -26.77 1.21 -51.73
C THR A 491 -26.57 1.81 -50.34
N TRP A 492 -25.43 1.48 -49.72
CA TRP A 492 -24.97 2.11 -48.49
C TRP A 492 -24.10 3.32 -48.81
N GLY A 493 -24.33 4.43 -48.12
CA GLY A 493 -23.43 5.58 -48.08
C GLY A 493 -22.58 5.55 -46.81
N ASN A 494 -21.27 5.75 -46.93
CA ASN A 494 -20.39 5.85 -45.77
C ASN A 494 -20.63 7.19 -45.05
N GLN A 495 -21.02 7.12 -43.78
CA GLN A 495 -21.22 8.31 -42.95
C GLN A 495 -19.92 8.70 -42.23
N LEU A 496 -19.18 7.70 -41.74
CA LEU A 496 -17.91 7.89 -41.06
C LEU A 496 -16.90 6.87 -41.58
N ILE A 497 -15.75 7.38 -42.01
CA ILE A 497 -14.61 6.60 -42.45
C ILE A 497 -13.47 6.83 -41.47
N PHE A 498 -12.75 5.78 -41.13
CA PHE A 498 -11.56 5.90 -40.31
C PHE A 498 -10.41 6.49 -41.12
N LEU A 499 -9.84 7.59 -40.64
CA LEU A 499 -8.65 8.24 -41.18
C LEU A 499 -7.43 7.86 -40.34
N GLU A 500 -6.24 7.91 -40.95
CA GLU A 500 -4.98 7.54 -40.28
C GLU A 500 -4.74 8.39 -39.01
N ASP A 501 -5.10 9.67 -39.04
CA ASP A 501 -4.99 10.60 -37.90
C ASP A 501 -5.85 10.20 -36.69
N ASN A 502 -6.85 9.35 -36.88
CA ASN A 502 -7.71 8.89 -35.78
C ASN A 502 -7.04 7.82 -34.91
N LEU A 503 -5.90 7.23 -35.35
CA LEU A 503 -5.18 6.21 -34.58
C LEU A 503 -4.82 6.73 -33.19
N ASP A 504 -4.32 7.96 -33.09
CA ASP A 504 -3.89 8.50 -31.79
C ASP A 504 -5.05 8.73 -30.82
N ALA A 505 -6.22 9.12 -31.34
CA ALA A 505 -7.45 9.25 -30.54
C ALA A 505 -7.99 7.89 -30.07
N LEU A 506 -7.76 6.81 -30.83
CA LEU A 506 -8.09 5.46 -30.36
C LEU A 506 -7.05 4.94 -29.38
N SER A 507 -5.77 5.21 -29.60
CA SER A 507 -4.69 4.80 -28.72
C SER A 507 -4.82 5.42 -27.34
N SER A 508 -5.36 6.64 -27.22
CA SER A 508 -5.65 7.26 -25.92
C SER A 508 -6.74 6.51 -25.12
N ARG A 509 -7.48 5.58 -25.74
CA ARG A 509 -8.44 4.70 -25.06
C ARG A 509 -7.78 3.43 -24.48
N SER A 510 -6.49 3.21 -24.73
CA SER A 510 -5.78 2.03 -24.25
C SER A 510 -5.70 2.02 -22.71
N PRO A 511 -5.73 0.84 -22.05
CA PRO A 511 -5.76 0.75 -20.59
C PRO A 511 -4.64 1.50 -19.87
N GLU A 512 -3.42 1.50 -20.42
CA GLU A 512 -2.24 2.15 -19.86
C GLU A 512 -2.33 3.68 -19.85
N CYS A 513 -3.17 4.27 -20.73
CA CYS A 513 -3.35 5.72 -20.80
C CYS A 513 -4.00 6.28 -19.51
N ARG A 514 -4.73 5.45 -18.76
CA ARG A 514 -5.25 5.81 -17.42
C ARG A 514 -4.13 6.16 -16.43
N PHE A 515 -2.93 5.62 -16.64
CA PHE A 515 -1.75 5.85 -15.82
C PHE A 515 -0.77 6.84 -16.47
N LYS A 516 -1.23 7.62 -17.46
CA LYS A 516 -0.39 8.53 -18.25
C LYS A 516 0.81 7.83 -18.90
N LYS A 517 0.66 6.53 -19.22
CA LYS A 517 1.67 5.72 -19.90
C LYS A 517 1.30 5.52 -21.36
N GLN A 518 2.33 5.40 -22.18
CA GLN A 518 2.21 4.97 -23.57
C GLN A 518 3.38 4.07 -23.91
N PHE A 519 3.09 2.93 -24.53
CA PHE A 519 4.11 2.07 -25.10
C PHE A 519 4.32 2.44 -26.56
N HIS A 520 5.55 2.81 -26.91
CA HIS A 520 5.89 3.22 -28.28
C HIS A 520 6.45 2.05 -29.10
N ASP A 521 6.99 1.02 -28.45
CA ASP A 521 7.60 -0.17 -29.05
C ASP A 521 6.57 -1.22 -29.50
N VAL A 522 5.48 -0.76 -30.12
CA VAL A 522 4.35 -1.61 -30.54
C VAL A 522 3.92 -1.37 -31.99
N PHE A 523 3.39 -2.41 -32.61
CA PHE A 523 2.47 -2.27 -33.72
C PHE A 523 1.07 -1.97 -33.17
N GLU A 524 0.44 -0.92 -33.68
CA GLU A 524 -0.98 -0.63 -33.48
C GLU A 524 -1.75 -1.10 -34.69
N VAL A 525 -2.62 -2.08 -34.51
CA VAL A 525 -3.35 -2.76 -35.60
C VAL A 525 -4.85 -2.62 -35.36
N ILE A 526 -5.52 -1.82 -36.18
CA ILE A 526 -6.99 -1.80 -36.18
C ILE A 526 -7.47 -2.88 -37.14
N VAL A 527 -8.31 -3.77 -36.62
CA VAL A 527 -9.00 -4.81 -37.40
C VAL A 527 -10.46 -4.43 -37.52
N PHE A 528 -10.94 -4.30 -38.74
CA PHE A 528 -12.33 -4.02 -39.09
C PHE A 528 -13.02 -5.29 -39.61
N ASP A 529 -14.20 -5.61 -39.08
CA ASP A 529 -14.94 -6.83 -39.41
C ASP A 529 -15.70 -6.72 -40.73
N GLN A 530 -15.31 -7.43 -41.80
CA GLN A 530 -16.07 -7.43 -43.06
C GLN A 530 -17.36 -8.27 -42.99
N VAL A 531 -17.45 -9.18 -42.01
CA VAL A 531 -18.58 -10.08 -41.85
C VAL A 531 -19.51 -9.51 -40.78
N HIS A 532 -20.71 -9.05 -41.16
CA HIS A 532 -21.64 -8.53 -40.17
C HIS A 532 -22.13 -9.65 -39.24
N GLY A 533 -21.94 -9.48 -37.93
CA GLY A 533 -22.39 -10.44 -36.93
C GLY A 533 -22.12 -9.99 -35.50
N PRO A 534 -22.36 -10.88 -34.52
CA PRO A 534 -22.04 -10.66 -33.11
C PRO A 534 -20.56 -10.36 -32.89
N PHE A 535 -20.26 -9.46 -31.94
CA PHE A 535 -18.88 -9.06 -31.64
C PHE A 535 -18.00 -10.23 -31.12
N LEU A 536 -18.57 -11.17 -30.37
CA LEU A 536 -17.81 -12.32 -29.88
C LEU A 536 -17.35 -13.25 -31.02
N GLU A 537 -18.21 -13.50 -32.01
CA GLU A 537 -17.82 -14.27 -33.20
C GLU A 537 -16.71 -13.57 -34.00
N PHE A 538 -16.73 -12.24 -34.05
CA PHE A 538 -15.66 -11.45 -34.64
C PHE A 538 -14.33 -11.66 -33.89
N MET A 539 -14.35 -11.56 -32.56
CA MET A 539 -13.17 -11.83 -31.73
C MET A 539 -12.67 -13.27 -31.87
N ASP A 540 -13.56 -14.25 -32.02
CA ASP A 540 -13.20 -15.66 -32.23
C ASP A 540 -12.54 -15.89 -33.59
N ARG A 541 -13.02 -15.21 -34.64
CA ARG A 541 -12.34 -15.22 -35.95
C ARG A 541 -10.95 -14.61 -35.87
N ILE A 542 -10.76 -13.51 -35.12
CA ILE A 542 -9.44 -12.90 -34.92
C ILE A 542 -8.53 -13.88 -34.19
N ALA A 543 -8.98 -14.43 -33.06
CA ALA A 543 -8.22 -15.39 -32.28
C ALA A 543 -7.82 -16.61 -33.12
N LYS A 544 -8.74 -17.10 -33.97
CA LYS A 544 -8.47 -18.17 -34.94
C LYS A 544 -7.31 -17.85 -35.86
N VAL A 545 -7.32 -16.68 -36.48
CA VAL A 545 -6.22 -16.24 -37.35
C VAL A 545 -4.92 -16.12 -36.57
N VAL A 546 -4.96 -15.57 -35.35
CA VAL A 546 -3.76 -15.41 -34.51
C VAL A 546 -3.09 -16.75 -34.25
N TRP A 547 -3.81 -17.74 -33.70
CA TRP A 547 -3.18 -19.03 -33.37
C TRP A 547 -2.82 -19.85 -34.61
N SER A 548 -3.62 -19.79 -35.69
CA SER A 548 -3.33 -20.56 -36.90
C SER A 548 -2.14 -20.00 -37.66
N SER A 549 -1.94 -18.68 -37.65
CA SER A 549 -0.82 -18.04 -38.35
C SER A 549 0.52 -18.40 -37.72
N VAL A 550 0.55 -18.61 -36.40
CA VAL A 550 1.76 -19.06 -35.68
C VAL A 550 1.96 -20.58 -35.79
N GLY A 551 1.05 -21.30 -36.46
CA GLY A 551 1.19 -22.72 -36.79
C GLY A 551 0.56 -23.70 -35.79
N TYR A 552 -0.32 -23.23 -34.91
CA TYR A 552 -1.08 -24.10 -34.02
C TYR A 552 -2.29 -24.71 -34.75
N LEU A 553 -2.73 -25.90 -34.32
CA LEU A 553 -3.84 -26.63 -34.96
C LEU A 553 -5.21 -26.32 -34.32
N SER A 554 -5.21 -26.00 -33.04
CA SER A 554 -6.40 -25.63 -32.29
C SER A 554 -6.05 -24.73 -31.09
N VAL A 555 -7.08 -24.28 -30.38
CA VAL A 555 -6.92 -23.51 -29.14
C VAL A 555 -6.26 -24.34 -28.06
N GLU A 556 -6.67 -25.61 -27.91
CA GLU A 556 -6.12 -26.55 -26.94
C GLU A 556 -4.66 -26.86 -27.24
N ASP A 557 -4.30 -27.00 -28.53
CA ASP A 557 -2.93 -27.19 -28.98
C ASP A 557 -2.04 -26.00 -28.59
N ALA A 558 -2.53 -24.77 -28.83
CA ALA A 558 -1.83 -23.54 -28.43
C ALA A 558 -1.63 -23.48 -26.91
N LEU A 559 -2.69 -23.65 -26.12
CA LEU A 559 -2.59 -23.58 -24.66
C LEU A 559 -1.66 -24.65 -24.08
N THR A 560 -1.72 -25.87 -24.61
CA THR A 560 -0.94 -27.01 -24.11
C THR A 560 0.55 -26.85 -24.43
N LYS A 561 0.89 -26.55 -25.68
CA LYS A 561 2.29 -26.38 -26.11
C LYS A 561 2.93 -25.17 -25.42
N GLU A 562 2.21 -24.05 -25.35
CA GLU A 562 2.73 -22.85 -24.69
C GLU A 562 2.93 -23.06 -23.18
N SER A 563 2.02 -23.79 -22.51
CA SER A 563 2.20 -24.20 -21.11
C SER A 563 3.41 -25.13 -20.93
N ALA A 564 3.64 -26.06 -21.85
CA ALA A 564 4.79 -26.97 -21.81
C ALA A 564 6.12 -26.22 -22.02
N THR A 565 6.19 -25.29 -22.98
CA THR A 565 7.36 -24.43 -23.19
C THR A 565 7.67 -23.61 -21.94
N LEU A 566 6.63 -23.10 -21.27
CA LEU A 566 6.77 -22.37 -20.02
C LEU A 566 7.37 -23.22 -18.89
N HIS A 567 6.94 -24.48 -18.77
CA HIS A 567 7.44 -25.39 -17.75
C HIS A 567 8.93 -25.70 -17.97
N LEU A 568 9.34 -25.92 -19.23
CA LEU A 568 10.74 -26.15 -19.57
C LEU A 568 11.62 -24.95 -19.22
N LEU A 569 11.14 -23.72 -19.49
CA LEU A 569 11.87 -22.49 -19.16
C LEU A 569 12.00 -22.22 -17.65
N HIS A 570 11.18 -22.85 -16.79
CA HIS A 570 11.34 -22.75 -15.33
C HIS A 570 12.21 -23.88 -14.73
N LEU A 571 12.44 -24.96 -15.47
CA LEU A 571 13.30 -26.06 -15.05
C LEU A 571 14.78 -25.82 -15.39
N ILE A 572 15.05 -24.93 -16.35
CA ILE A 572 16.36 -24.39 -16.72
C ILE A 572 16.59 -23.13 -15.89
#